data_AF-A0AAD2Z6M9-F1
#
_entry.id   AF-A0AAD2Z6M9-F1
#
_cell.length_a   1.000
_cell.length_b   1.000
_cell.length_c   1.000
_cell.angle_alpha   90.00
_cell.angle_beta   90.00
_cell.angle_gamma   90.00
#
_symmetry.space_group_name_H-M   'P 1'
#
loop_
_entity.id
_entity.type
_entity.pdbx_description
1 polymer ?
#
loop_
_entity_poly.entity_id
_entity_poly.type
_entity_poly.pdbx_seq_one_letter_code
_entity_poly.pdbx_strand_id
1 'polypeptide(L)'
;MVSNSCRCNGKGTVVDKEKSEQQGIPVYKTCGKCSGRGYSRLPSSEACAALEAFVGEIPETTWRRNFKPMYEALISKCHAEEGFADAQLHAVTR
;
A
#
# COMPACT_ATOMS: atom_id res chain seq x y z
N MET A 1 11.48 12.78 -8.70
CA MET A 1 11.03 12.17 -7.43
C MET A 1 10.07 11.05 -7.78
N VAL A 2 10.44 9.79 -7.58
CA VAL A 2 9.54 8.65 -7.88
C VAL A 2 8.54 8.55 -6.73
N SER A 3 7.25 8.71 -7.01
CA SER A 3 6.22 8.49 -5.98
C SER A 3 6.15 7.00 -5.65
N ASN A 4 6.07 6.63 -4.37
CA ASN A 4 5.79 5.24 -3.95
C ASN A 4 4.37 4.78 -4.28
N SER A 5 3.51 5.69 -4.75
CA SER A 5 2.21 5.32 -5.27
C SER A 5 2.34 4.55 -6.58
N CYS A 6 1.51 3.52 -6.72
CA CYS A 6 1.31 2.83 -7.98
C CYS A 6 0.77 3.83 -9.01
N ARG A 7 1.07 3.59 -10.29
CA ARG A 7 0.56 4.40 -11.41
C ARG A 7 -0.97 4.36 -11.58
N CYS A 8 -1.71 3.63 -10.73
CA CYS A 8 -3.14 3.83 -10.56
C CYS A 8 -3.49 5.04 -9.67
N ASN A 9 -2.52 5.91 -9.36
CA ASN A 9 -2.63 7.06 -8.47
C ASN A 9 -3.04 6.66 -7.05
N GLY A 10 -2.48 5.57 -6.53
CA GLY A 10 -2.84 5.09 -5.18
C GLY A 10 -4.17 4.35 -5.09
N LYS A 11 -5.07 4.44 -6.09
CA LYS A 11 -6.46 3.98 -5.98
C LYS A 11 -6.65 2.47 -5.83
N GLY A 12 -5.63 1.65 -6.08
CA GLY A 12 -5.74 0.19 -6.10
C GLY A 12 -6.62 -0.37 -7.24
N THR A 13 -7.37 0.46 -7.95
CA THR A 13 -8.31 0.10 -9.02
C THR A 13 -8.00 0.84 -10.32
N VAL A 14 -8.44 0.28 -11.45
CA VAL A 14 -8.33 0.86 -12.79
C VAL A 14 -9.64 0.63 -13.54
N VAL A 15 -9.94 1.48 -14.53
CA VAL A 15 -11.14 1.30 -15.37
C VAL A 15 -11.04 0.01 -16.18
N ASP A 16 -12.09 -0.80 -16.14
CA ASP A 16 -12.26 -1.96 -17.00
C ASP A 16 -12.89 -1.53 -18.32
N LYS A 17 -12.06 -1.22 -19.31
CA LYS A 17 -12.49 -0.65 -20.59
C LYS A 17 -13.57 -1.49 -21.28
N GLU A 18 -13.36 -2.80 -21.35
CA GLU A 18 -14.27 -3.73 -22.03
C GLU A 18 -15.66 -3.73 -21.38
N LYS A 19 -15.74 -3.86 -20.05
CA LYS A 19 -17.03 -3.80 -19.34
C LYS A 19 -17.65 -2.41 -19.36
N SER A 20 -16.82 -1.36 -19.31
CA SER A 20 -17.31 0.01 -19.35
C SER A 20 -17.94 0.35 -20.69
N GLU A 21 -17.35 -0.11 -21.80
CA GLU A 21 -17.87 0.05 -23.15
C GLU A 21 -19.17 -0.74 -23.34
N GLN A 22 -19.26 -1.97 -22.79
CA GLN A 22 -20.47 -2.78 -22.86
C GLN A 22 -21.66 -2.18 -22.09
N GLN A 23 -21.41 -1.54 -20.94
CA GLN A 23 -22.46 -1.02 -20.07
C GLN A 23 -22.75 0.47 -20.28
N GLY A 24 -21.90 1.19 -21.02
CA GLY A 24 -21.99 2.65 -21.20
C GLY A 24 -21.69 3.45 -19.94
N ILE A 25 -21.25 2.80 -18.85
CA ILE A 25 -20.90 3.41 -17.57
C ILE A 25 -19.50 2.95 -17.13
N PRO A 26 -18.73 3.78 -16.40
CA PRO A 26 -17.42 3.37 -15.90
C PRO A 26 -17.51 2.20 -14.92
N VAL A 27 -16.93 1.06 -15.30
CA VAL A 27 -16.75 -0.12 -14.45
C VAL A 27 -15.29 -0.18 -14.02
N TYR A 28 -15.02 -0.44 -12.74
CA TYR A 28 -13.67 -0.52 -12.20
C TYR A 28 -13.28 -1.97 -11.88
N LYS A 29 -12.00 -2.28 -12.06
CA LYS A 29 -11.39 -3.55 -11.66
C LYS A 29 -10.14 -3.32 -10.83
N THR A 30 -9.70 -4.36 -10.13
CA THR A 30 -8.45 -4.35 -9.36
C THR A 30 -7.26 -4.03 -10.28
N CYS A 31 -6.40 -3.11 -9.85
CA CYS A 31 -5.18 -2.76 -10.58
C CYS A 31 -4.23 -3.96 -10.59
N GLY A 32 -3.93 -4.49 -11.79
CA GLY A 32 -3.01 -5.62 -11.96
C GLY A 32 -1.57 -5.34 -11.54
N LYS A 33 -1.13 -4.07 -11.55
CA LYS A 33 0.26 -3.71 -11.20
C LYS A 33 0.54 -3.75 -9.70
N CYS A 34 -0.38 -3.22 -8.88
CA CYS A 34 -0.23 -3.25 -7.43
C CYS A 34 -1.07 -4.34 -6.76
N SER A 35 -1.83 -5.12 -7.54
CA SER A 35 -2.76 -6.14 -7.05
C SER A 35 -3.73 -5.57 -6.00
N GLY A 36 -4.27 -4.38 -6.26
CA GLY A 36 -5.19 -3.71 -5.33
C GLY A 36 -4.55 -2.84 -4.24
N ARG A 37 -3.23 -2.91 -4.04
CA ARG A 37 -2.58 -2.21 -2.91
C ARG A 37 -2.43 -0.70 -3.05
N GLY A 38 -2.45 -0.15 -4.25
CA GLY A 38 -2.26 1.29 -4.47
C GLY A 38 -0.82 1.80 -4.36
N TYR A 39 0.09 1.11 -3.64
CA TYR A 39 1.48 1.54 -3.45
C TYR A 39 2.51 0.40 -3.59
N SER A 40 3.79 0.77 -3.76
CA SER A 40 4.91 -0.17 -3.79
C SER A 40 5.13 -0.79 -2.42
N ARG A 41 5.46 -2.09 -2.37
CA ARG A 41 5.90 -2.70 -1.11
C ARG A 41 7.24 -2.09 -0.74
N LEU A 42 7.32 -1.47 0.43
CA LEU A 42 8.60 -1.15 1.04
C LEU A 42 9.22 -2.48 1.52
N PRO A 43 10.40 -2.88 1.01
CA PRO A 43 11.06 -4.08 1.49
C PRO A 43 11.52 -3.90 2.93
N SER A 44 11.32 -4.93 3.76
CA SER A 44 11.79 -4.93 5.15
C SER A 44 13.31 -4.69 5.26
N SER A 45 14.09 -5.14 4.28
CA SER A 45 15.54 -4.91 4.19
C SER A 45 15.90 -3.43 4.00
N GLU A 46 15.13 -2.69 3.19
CA GLU A 46 15.36 -1.25 2.99
C GLU A 46 15.05 -0.46 4.28
N ALA A 47 14.01 -0.87 5.00
CA ALA A 47 13.71 -0.29 6.31
C ALA A 47 14.81 -0.60 7.35
N CYS A 48 15.36 -1.83 7.33
CA CYS A 48 16.49 -2.20 8.18
C CYS A 48 17.73 -1.36 7.87
N ALA A 49 18.14 -1.27 6.61
CA ALA A 49 19.31 -0.50 6.18
C ALA A 49 19.17 0.99 6.52
N ALA A 50 17.95 1.54 6.39
CA ALA A 50 17.68 2.91 6.79
C ALA A 50 17.87 3.13 8.30
N LEU A 51 17.45 2.17 9.14
CA LEU A 51 17.65 2.24 10.59
C LEU A 51 19.11 2.07 10.98
N GLU A 52 19.84 1.18 10.31
CA GLU A 52 21.27 0.96 10.55
C GLU A 52 22.10 2.23 10.37
N ALA A 53 21.69 3.12 9.45
CA ALA A 53 22.32 4.43 9.27
C ALA A 53 22.21 5.34 10.51
N PHE A 54 21.28 5.09 11.43
CA PHE A 54 21.09 5.88 12.65
C PHE A 54 21.60 5.18 13.91
N VAL A 55 21.43 3.87 14.03
CA VAL A 55 21.71 3.11 15.26
C VAL A 55 22.92 2.18 15.17
N GLY A 56 23.55 2.08 13.99
CA GLY A 56 24.61 1.11 13.70
C GLY A 56 24.06 -0.23 13.20
N GLU A 57 24.95 -1.19 12.96
CA GLU A 57 24.61 -2.51 12.41
C GLU A 57 23.56 -3.26 13.24
N ILE A 58 22.53 -3.78 12.59
CA ILE A 58 21.47 -4.56 13.23
C ILE A 58 21.61 -6.01 12.76
N PRO A 59 22.00 -6.94 13.64
CA PRO A 59 22.04 -8.36 13.26
C PRO A 59 20.69 -8.86 12.74
N GLU A 60 20.70 -9.69 11.70
CA GLU A 60 19.48 -10.18 11.06
C GLU A 60 18.52 -10.88 12.05
N THR A 61 19.08 -11.58 13.04
CA THR A 61 18.31 -12.24 14.11
C THR A 61 17.59 -11.23 14.99
N THR A 62 18.24 -10.12 15.34
CA THR A 62 17.67 -9.00 16.09
C THR A 62 16.60 -8.30 15.26
N TRP A 63 16.85 -8.05 13.97
CA TRP A 63 15.86 -7.47 13.05
C TRP A 63 14.58 -8.31 13.02
N ARG A 64 14.72 -9.61 12.72
CA ARG A 64 13.57 -10.52 12.57
C ARG A 64 12.75 -10.66 13.85
N ARG A 65 13.39 -10.66 15.03
CA ARG A 65 12.70 -10.91 16.30
C ARG A 65 12.11 -9.65 16.93
N ASN A 66 12.80 -8.51 16.85
CA ASN A 66 12.43 -7.32 17.62
C ASN A 66 11.81 -6.22 16.75
N PHE A 67 12.35 -5.99 15.55
CA PHE A 67 11.98 -4.83 14.73
C PHE A 67 10.97 -5.18 13.64
N LYS A 68 11.12 -6.33 12.99
CA LYS A 68 10.24 -6.76 11.91
C LYS A 68 8.76 -6.87 12.33
N PRO A 69 8.40 -7.40 13.52
CA PRO A 69 7.00 -7.41 13.96
C PRO A 69 6.40 -6.01 14.10
N MET A 70 7.16 -5.06 14.66
CA MET A 70 6.73 -3.66 14.77
C MET A 70 6.58 -3.02 13.38
N TYR A 71 7.53 -3.25 12.48
CA TYR A 71 7.46 -2.79 11.09
C TYR A 71 6.19 -3.29 10.38
N GLU A 72 5.88 -4.58 10.49
CA GLU A 72 4.68 -5.17 9.90
C GLU A 72 3.39 -4.63 10.55
N ALA A 73 3.39 -4.41 11.87
CA ALA A 73 2.27 -3.81 12.59
C ALA A 73 1.98 -2.36 12.12
N LEU A 74 3.02 -1.56 11.86
CA LEU A 74 2.86 -0.21 11.33
C LEU A 74 2.23 -0.21 9.93
N ILE A 75 2.65 -1.12 9.06
CA ILE A 75 2.05 -1.29 7.73
C ILE A 75 0.57 -1.67 7.87
N SER A 76 0.26 -2.64 8.74
CA SER A 76 -1.11 -3.07 9.00
C SER A 76 -1.98 -1.92 9.51
N LYS A 77 -1.46 -1.08 10.42
CA LYS A 77 -2.17 0.09 10.92
C LYS A 77 -2.46 1.09 9.81
N CYS A 78 -1.50 1.36 8.93
CA CYS A 78 -1.72 2.26 7.78
C CYS A 78 -2.89 1.77 6.90
N HIS A 79 -2.92 0.46 6.59
CA HIS A 79 -4.03 -0.14 5.84
C HIS A 79 -5.38 -0.04 6.56
N ALA A 80 -5.40 -0.24 7.88
CA ALA A 80 -6.62 -0.14 8.67
C ALA A 80 -7.19 1.29 8.64
N GLU A 81 -6.34 2.30 8.79
CA GLU A 81 -6.75 3.70 8.73
C GLU A 81 -7.18 4.12 7.32
N GLU A 82 -6.51 3.61 6.27
CA GLU A 82 -6.92 3.82 4.88
C GLU A 82 -8.33 3.27 4.64
N GLY A 83 -8.59 2.03 5.08
CA GLY A 83 -9.93 1.43 4.99
C GLY A 83 -10.98 2.17 5.81
N PHE A 84 -10.63 2.69 6.99
CA PHE A 84 -11.52 3.52 7.78
C PHE A 84 -11.86 4.84 7.07
N ALA A 85 -10.85 5.53 6.52
CA ALA A 85 -11.05 6.78 5.79
C ALA A 85 -11.93 6.58 4.55
N ASP A 86 -11.71 5.50 3.79
CA ASP A 86 -12.55 5.13 2.64
C ASP A 86 -14.01 4.88 3.06
N ALA A 87 -14.23 4.17 4.16
CA ALA A 87 -15.58 3.95 4.70
C ALA A 87 -16.26 5.25 5.15
N GLN A 88 -15.52 6.17 5.78
CA GLN A 88 -16.06 7.48 6.16
C GLN A 88 -16.42 8.33 4.94
N LEU A 89 -15.57 8.32 3.91
CA LEU A 89 -15.84 9.04 2.66
C LEU A 89 -17.11 8.49 1.99
N HIS A 90 -17.21 7.15 1.89
CA HIS A 90 -18.39 6.49 1.33
C HIS A 90 -19.69 6.82 2.07
N ALA A 91 -19.63 7.02 3.39
CA ALA A 91 -20.80 7.40 4.18
C ALA A 91 -21.33 8.81 3.85
N VAL A 92 -20.49 9.74 3.38
CA VAL A 92 -20.86 11.15 3.15
C VAL A 92 -21.04 11.52 1.67
N THR A 93 -20.51 10.72 0.74
CA THR A 93 -20.64 10.97 -0.72
C THR A 93 -21.74 10.16 -1.41
N ARG A 94 -22.58 9.42 -0.65
CA ARG A 94 -23.73 8.71 -1.22
C ARG A 94 -24.93 9.63 -1.39
#